data_AF-A0A3E1D5A1-F1
#
_entry.id   AF-A0A3E1D5A1-F1
#
_cell.length_a   1.000
_cell.length_b   1.000
_cell.length_c   1.000
_cell.angle_alpha   90.00
_cell.angle_beta   90.00
_cell.angle_gamma   90.00
#
_symmetry.space_group_name_H-M   'P 1'
#
loop_
_entity.id
_entity.type
_entity.pdbx_description
1 polymer ?
#
loop_
_entity_poly.entity_id
_entity_poly.type
_entity_poly.pdbx_seq_one_letter_code
_entity_poly.pdbx_strand_id
1 'polypeptide(L)'
;MSDTRFSLVQDRKGMVWDLMLYVPTVVALLSMVVKFWYGGDVSLAYLFSFLASFFFIAGANRILKTRLMLLPTAPIAIEIDKQVTRIIMRNGEHVGLVQDLRIYSDYSGRSFGLAGLDKLGQRLQFVFHKGQFSSIKEYQAVQENLRTS
;
A
#
# COMPACT_ATOMS: atom_id res chain seq x y z
N MET A 1 -27.49 -14.87 -0.35
CA MET A 1 -26.68 -14.51 0.83
C MET A 1 -25.85 -13.30 0.42
N SER A 2 -25.91 -12.20 1.18
CA SER A 2 -25.42 -10.90 0.74
C SER A 2 -23.90 -10.78 0.98
N ASP A 3 -23.12 -11.07 -0.05
CA ASP A 3 -21.70 -10.70 -0.08
C ASP A 3 -21.61 -9.17 -0.01
N THR A 4 -20.94 -8.64 1.02
CA THR A 4 -20.75 -7.19 1.11
C THR A 4 -19.48 -6.83 0.35
N ARG A 5 -19.65 -6.18 -0.80
CA ARG A 5 -18.55 -5.75 -1.66
C ARG A 5 -18.25 -4.27 -1.46
N PHE A 6 -17.00 -3.96 -1.17
CA PHE A 6 -16.47 -2.61 -1.08
C PHE A 6 -15.51 -2.35 -2.24
N SER A 7 -15.86 -1.41 -3.10
CA SER A 7 -14.99 -0.99 -4.20
C SER A 7 -13.97 0.05 -3.70
N LEU A 8 -12.71 -0.14 -4.07
CA LEU A 8 -11.64 0.78 -3.73
C LEU A 8 -11.44 1.80 -4.87
N VAL A 9 -11.07 3.00 -4.49
CA VAL A 9 -10.75 4.13 -5.38
C VAL A 9 -9.31 4.57 -5.20
N GLN A 10 -8.78 5.30 -6.18
CA GLN A 10 -7.42 5.83 -6.09
C GLN A 10 -7.31 6.94 -5.04
N ASP A 11 -6.30 6.83 -4.16
CA ASP A 11 -6.02 7.83 -3.14
C ASP A 11 -5.14 8.96 -3.69
N ARG A 12 -5.75 9.89 -4.41
CA ARG A 12 -5.04 11.04 -5.02
C ARG A 12 -4.46 12.00 -3.99
N LYS A 13 -5.11 12.17 -2.83
CA LYS A 13 -4.61 13.07 -1.78
C LYS A 13 -3.38 12.46 -1.10
N GLY A 14 -3.44 11.17 -0.76
CA GLY A 14 -2.29 10.44 -0.22
C GLY A 14 -1.12 10.38 -1.21
N MET A 15 -1.41 10.27 -2.51
CA MET A 15 -0.40 10.35 -3.57
C MET A 15 0.35 11.69 -3.55
N VAL A 16 -0.35 12.83 -3.43
CA VAL A 16 0.30 14.15 -3.39
C VAL A 16 1.23 14.25 -2.19
N TRP A 17 0.81 13.77 -1.02
CA TRP A 17 1.66 13.74 0.17
C TRP A 17 2.90 12.86 -0.01
N ASP A 18 2.73 11.68 -0.59
CA ASP A 18 3.87 10.79 -0.87
C ASP A 18 4.80 11.44 -1.92
N LEU A 19 4.29 12.08 -2.97
CA LEU A 19 5.09 12.83 -3.96
C LEU A 19 5.88 13.98 -3.32
N MET A 20 5.23 14.77 -2.47
CA MET A 20 5.88 15.88 -1.75
C MET A 20 7.00 15.40 -0.82
N LEU A 21 6.92 14.18 -0.31
CA LEU A 21 7.97 13.59 0.51
C LEU A 21 9.08 12.99 -0.36
N TYR A 22 8.74 12.06 -1.25
CA TYR A 22 9.73 11.25 -1.96
C TYR A 22 10.47 12.03 -3.06
N VAL A 23 9.80 12.93 -3.80
CA VAL A 23 10.44 13.64 -4.92
C VAL A 23 11.57 14.55 -4.42
N PRO A 24 11.37 15.44 -3.43
CA PRO A 24 12.45 16.29 -2.94
C PRO A 24 13.57 15.48 -2.28
N THR A 25 13.25 14.42 -1.54
CA THR A 25 14.25 13.54 -0.92
C THR A 25 15.13 12.87 -1.96
N VAL A 26 14.55 12.26 -2.99
CA VAL A 26 15.34 11.60 -4.05
C VAL A 26 16.19 12.63 -4.81
N VAL A 27 15.64 13.81 -5.13
CA VAL A 27 16.38 14.90 -5.79
C VAL A 27 17.56 15.39 -4.93
N ALA A 28 17.35 15.57 -3.62
CA ALA A 28 18.42 15.97 -2.70
C ALA A 28 19.52 14.90 -2.62
N LEU A 29 19.14 13.62 -2.53
CA LEU A 29 20.09 12.51 -2.49
C LEU A 29 20.89 12.41 -3.78
N LEU A 30 20.25 12.50 -4.95
CA LEU A 30 20.94 12.51 -6.25
C LEU A 30 21.85 13.73 -6.41
N SER A 31 21.44 14.89 -5.90
CA SER A 31 22.30 16.09 -5.88
C SER A 31 23.57 15.85 -5.05
N MET A 32 23.44 15.15 -3.93
CA MET A 32 24.59 14.76 -3.09
C MET A 32 25.47 13.73 -3.78
N VAL A 33 24.91 12.77 -4.53
CA VAL A 33 25.69 11.85 -5.37
C VAL A 33 26.59 12.63 -6.31
N VAL A 34 26.02 13.55 -7.09
CA VAL A 34 26.78 14.38 -8.05
C VAL A 34 27.87 15.17 -7.31
N LYS A 35 27.53 15.81 -6.18
CA LYS A 35 28.49 16.57 -5.38
C LYS A 35 29.69 15.73 -4.92
N PHE A 36 29.45 14.54 -4.36
CA PHE A 36 30.54 13.70 -3.83
C PHE A 36 31.31 12.97 -4.93
N TRP A 37 30.65 12.63 -6.04
CA TRP A 37 31.29 12.01 -7.19
C TRP A 37 32.35 12.94 -7.80
N TYR A 38 32.01 14.21 -8.03
CA TYR A 38 32.95 15.21 -8.52
C TYR A 38 33.85 15.82 -7.43
N GLY A 39 33.49 15.66 -6.16
CA GLY A 39 34.26 16.10 -4.99
C GLY A 39 35.39 15.15 -4.58
N GLY A 40 35.55 14.01 -5.27
CA GLY A 40 36.63 13.04 -5.02
C GLY A 40 36.34 12.02 -3.91
N ASP A 41 35.23 12.15 -3.17
CA ASP A 41 34.79 11.17 -2.18
C ASP A 41 33.78 10.19 -2.79
N VAL A 42 34.34 9.28 -3.58
CA VAL A 42 33.58 8.29 -4.36
C VAL A 42 32.80 7.33 -3.44
N SER A 43 33.32 7.04 -2.25
CA SER A 43 32.67 6.17 -1.26
C SER A 43 31.32 6.74 -0.80
N LEU A 44 31.27 8.04 -0.47
CA LEU A 44 30.02 8.71 -0.13
C LEU A 44 29.08 8.76 -1.33
N ALA A 45 29.60 8.97 -2.54
CA ALA A 45 28.77 8.99 -3.75
C ALA A 45 28.04 7.65 -3.97
N TYR A 46 28.71 6.51 -3.74
CA TYR A 46 28.06 5.19 -3.79
C TYR A 46 26.98 5.03 -2.71
N LEU A 47 27.25 5.44 -1.48
CA LEU A 47 26.27 5.39 -0.39
C LEU A 47 25.01 6.19 -0.72
N PHE A 48 25.17 7.44 -1.18
CA PHE A 48 24.04 8.29 -1.57
C PHE A 48 23.31 7.75 -2.81
N SER A 49 24.02 7.09 -3.74
CA SER A 49 23.41 6.46 -4.92
C SER A 49 22.54 5.27 -4.54
N PHE A 50 23.02 4.44 -3.61
CA PHE A 50 22.25 3.34 -3.04
C PHE A 50 21.00 3.87 -2.32
N LEU A 51 21.16 4.89 -1.48
CA LEU A 51 20.06 5.47 -0.72
C LEU A 51 19.01 6.12 -1.65
N ALA A 52 19.44 6.88 -2.66
CA ALA A 52 18.57 7.47 -3.65
C ALA A 52 17.75 6.41 -4.40
N SER A 53 18.41 5.34 -4.84
CA SER A 53 17.77 4.23 -5.54
C SER A 53 16.76 3.50 -4.64
N PHE A 54 17.12 3.27 -3.38
CA PHE A 54 16.24 2.64 -2.41
C PHE A 54 14.99 3.48 -2.15
N PHE A 55 15.15 4.79 -1.87
CA PHE A 55 14.02 5.70 -1.65
C PHE A 55 13.16 5.86 -2.91
N PHE A 56 13.77 5.88 -4.08
CA PHE A 56 13.06 5.92 -5.35
C PHE A 56 12.17 4.68 -5.54
N ILE A 57 12.72 3.47 -5.36
CA ILE A 57 11.96 2.22 -5.50
C ILE A 57 10.87 2.13 -4.45
N ALA A 58 11.16 2.45 -3.18
CA ALA A 58 10.18 2.44 -2.10
C ALA A 58 9.04 3.45 -2.34
N GLY A 59 9.39 4.67 -2.76
CA GLY A 59 8.44 5.72 -3.09
C GLY A 59 7.58 5.36 -4.31
N ALA A 60 8.21 4.87 -5.39
CA ALA A 60 7.53 4.42 -6.59
C ALA A 60 6.56 3.28 -6.28
N ASN A 61 6.96 2.27 -5.51
CA ASN A 61 6.06 1.19 -5.11
C ASN A 61 4.88 1.70 -4.29
N ARG A 62 5.09 2.60 -3.34
CA ARG A 62 4.00 3.20 -2.54
C ARG A 62 3.05 4.03 -3.40
N ILE A 63 3.56 4.85 -4.30
CA ILE A 63 2.73 5.69 -5.18
C ILE A 63 1.98 4.84 -6.20
N LEU A 64 2.67 3.95 -6.91
CA LEU A 64 2.11 3.19 -8.03
C LEU A 64 1.25 2.01 -7.57
N LYS A 65 1.67 1.27 -6.54
CA LYS A 65 0.97 0.06 -6.06
C LYS A 65 -0.15 0.40 -5.10
N THR A 66 0.13 1.18 -4.06
CA THR A 66 -0.83 1.38 -2.97
C THR A 66 -1.70 2.61 -3.17
N ARG A 67 -1.19 3.74 -3.69
CA ARG A 67 -2.03 4.94 -3.89
C ARG A 67 -2.83 4.93 -5.18
N LEU A 68 -2.15 4.75 -6.31
CA LEU A 68 -2.76 4.82 -7.64
C LEU A 68 -3.32 3.48 -8.11
N MET A 69 -2.97 2.38 -7.42
CA MET A 69 -3.42 1.03 -7.73
C MET A 69 -3.19 0.67 -9.20
N LEU A 70 -2.08 1.12 -9.79
CA LEU A 70 -1.77 0.95 -11.22
C LEU A 70 -1.18 -0.42 -11.54
N LEU A 71 -0.53 -1.03 -10.56
CA LEU A 71 0.07 -2.35 -10.71
C LEU A 71 -1.03 -3.43 -10.79
N PRO A 72 -0.80 -4.52 -11.55
CA PRO A 72 -1.78 -5.60 -11.73
C PRO A 72 -2.15 -6.28 -10.41
N THR A 73 -1.22 -6.31 -9.46
CA THR A 73 -1.39 -6.88 -8.12
C THR A 73 -1.94 -5.88 -7.10
N ALA A 74 -2.43 -4.72 -7.54
CA ALA A 74 -3.05 -3.76 -6.65
C ALA A 74 -4.48 -4.21 -6.31
N PRO A 75 -4.89 -4.21 -5.03
CA PRO A 75 -6.25 -4.57 -4.64
C PRO A 75 -7.22 -3.48 -5.09
N ILE A 76 -8.31 -3.84 -5.75
CA ILE A 76 -9.36 -2.94 -6.27
C ILE A 76 -10.71 -3.09 -5.58
N ALA A 77 -10.95 -4.21 -4.90
CA ALA A 77 -12.16 -4.41 -4.10
C ALA A 77 -11.93 -5.42 -2.98
N ILE A 78 -12.74 -5.29 -1.93
CA ILE A 78 -12.79 -6.22 -0.80
C ILE A 78 -14.21 -6.79 -0.76
N GLU A 79 -14.33 -8.11 -0.83
CA GLU A 79 -15.58 -8.83 -0.63
C GLU A 79 -15.50 -9.58 0.69
N ILE A 80 -16.46 -9.33 1.56
CA ILE A 80 -16.56 -9.95 2.88
C ILE A 80 -17.73 -10.93 2.84
N ASP A 81 -17.41 -12.21 3.05
CA ASP A 81 -18.35 -13.30 3.27
C ASP A 81 -18.13 -13.87 4.68
N LYS A 82 -19.10 -14.61 5.21
CA LYS A 82 -19.09 -15.20 6.57
C LYS A 82 -17.94 -16.18 6.81
N GLN A 83 -17.33 -16.70 5.74
CA GLN A 83 -16.27 -17.72 5.84
C GLN A 83 -14.95 -17.28 5.24
N VAL A 84 -14.96 -16.34 4.28
CA VAL A 84 -13.77 -15.93 3.53
C VAL A 84 -13.83 -14.46 3.22
N THR A 85 -12.74 -13.74 3.49
CA THR A 85 -12.55 -12.38 2.96
C THR A 85 -11.78 -12.47 1.63
N ARG A 86 -12.41 -12.06 0.53
CA ARG A 86 -11.77 -12.06 -0.80
C ARG A 86 -11.30 -10.67 -1.16
N ILE A 87 -10.07 -10.58 -1.66
CA ILE A 87 -9.49 -9.35 -2.18
C ILE A 87 -9.36 -9.51 -3.68
N ILE A 88 -10.05 -8.64 -4.41
CA ILE A 88 -10.01 -8.60 -5.87
C ILE A 88 -8.86 -7.70 -6.29
N MET A 89 -7.97 -8.22 -7.13
CA MET A 89 -6.82 -7.51 -7.67
C MET A 89 -7.16 -6.89 -9.03
N ARG A 90 -6.36 -5.89 -9.45
CA ARG A 90 -6.58 -5.18 -10.72
C ARG A 90 -6.48 -6.07 -11.96
N ASN A 91 -5.68 -7.13 -11.91
CA ASN A 91 -5.59 -8.15 -12.96
C ASN A 91 -6.81 -9.10 -13.00
N GLY A 92 -7.78 -8.95 -12.09
CA GLY A 92 -8.94 -9.84 -11.99
C GLY A 92 -8.70 -11.09 -11.14
N GLU A 93 -7.51 -11.25 -10.53
CA GLU A 93 -7.28 -12.34 -9.59
C GLU A 93 -8.03 -12.10 -8.28
N HIS A 94 -8.54 -13.19 -7.70
CA HIS A 94 -9.25 -13.19 -6.43
C HIS A 94 -8.41 -13.91 -5.38
N VAL A 95 -7.98 -13.17 -4.37
CA VAL A 95 -7.15 -13.71 -3.30
C VAL A 95 -8.00 -13.85 -2.04
N GLY A 96 -8.30 -15.08 -1.65
CA GLY A 96 -9.12 -15.37 -0.48
C GLY A 96 -8.28 -15.55 0.78
N LEU A 97 -8.54 -14.74 1.80
CA LEU A 97 -8.05 -14.92 3.15
C LEU A 97 -9.07 -15.79 3.91
N VAL A 98 -8.64 -16.98 4.30
CA VAL A 98 -9.52 -18.03 4.86
C VAL A 98 -9.27 -18.24 6.36
N GLN A 99 -8.03 -18.01 6.82
CA GLN A 99 -7.64 -18.28 8.20
C GLN A 99 -6.79 -17.14 8.76
N ASP A 100 -6.74 -17.03 10.09
CA ASP A 100 -5.92 -16.06 10.85
C ASP A 100 -6.10 -14.60 10.38
N LEU A 101 -7.34 -14.21 10.08
CA LEU A 101 -7.64 -12.85 9.69
C LEU A 101 -7.36 -11.89 10.86
N ARG A 102 -6.39 -11.00 10.68
CA ARG A 102 -6.00 -9.98 11.66
C ARG A 102 -6.08 -8.61 11.06
N ILE A 103 -6.73 -7.71 11.77
CA ILE A 103 -6.84 -6.30 11.41
C ILE A 103 -5.91 -5.51 12.33
N TYR A 104 -5.06 -4.70 11.70
CA TYR A 104 -4.14 -3.81 12.39
C TYR A 104 -4.57 -2.38 12.11
N SER A 105 -5.22 -1.73 13.07
CA SER A 105 -5.52 -0.30 12.97
C SER A 105 -4.25 0.51 13.12
N ASP A 106 -4.00 1.43 12.18
CA ASP A 106 -2.92 2.41 12.34
C ASP A 106 -3.25 3.38 13.48
N TYR A 107 -2.23 3.76 14.26
CA TYR A 107 -2.36 4.71 15.37
C TYR A 107 -2.91 6.06 14.91
N SER A 108 -2.56 6.47 13.68
CA SER A 108 -3.05 7.73 13.10
C SER A 108 -4.50 7.65 12.58
N GLY A 109 -5.10 6.46 12.52
CA GLY A 109 -6.42 6.20 11.96
C GLY A 109 -6.55 6.46 10.45
N ARG A 110 -5.44 6.72 9.75
CA ARG A 110 -5.42 7.01 8.30
C ARG A 110 -5.35 5.75 7.44
N SER A 111 -5.05 4.60 8.05
CA SER A 111 -4.97 3.32 7.35
C SER A 111 -5.26 2.15 8.28
N PHE A 112 -5.48 0.98 7.70
CA PHE A 112 -5.45 -0.29 8.41
C PHE A 112 -4.73 -1.36 7.59
N GLY A 113 -4.03 -2.23 8.29
CA GLY A 113 -3.50 -3.47 7.75
C GLY A 113 -4.52 -4.59 7.87
N LEU A 114 -4.60 -5.43 6.86
CA LEU A 114 -5.30 -6.70 6.88
C LEU A 114 -4.28 -7.79 6.59
N ALA A 115 -4.16 -8.78 7.47
CA ALA A 115 -3.33 -9.94 7.24
C ALA A 115 -4.14 -11.22 7.42
N GLY A 116 -3.80 -12.26 6.69
CA GLY A 116 -4.41 -13.58 6.85
C GLY A 116 -3.67 -14.63 6.03
N LEU A 117 -4.11 -15.88 6.16
CA LEU A 117 -3.61 -17.01 5.39
C LEU A 117 -4.55 -17.31 4.23
N ASP A 118 -3.98 -17.62 3.07
CA ASP A 118 -4.74 -18.14 1.93
C ASP A 118 -5.01 -19.65 2.06
N LYS A 119 -5.66 -20.24 1.05
CA LYS A 119 -5.94 -21.69 0.99
C LYS A 119 -4.68 -22.56 0.93
N LEU A 120 -3.54 -22.01 0.55
CA LEU A 120 -2.25 -22.68 0.47
C LEU A 120 -1.43 -22.50 1.76
N GLY A 121 -1.98 -21.81 2.76
CA GLY A 121 -1.29 -21.48 4.01
C GLY A 121 -0.25 -20.36 3.85
N GLN A 122 -0.25 -19.62 2.74
CA GLN A 122 0.62 -18.47 2.54
C GLN A 122 0.07 -17.26 3.28
N ARG A 123 0.94 -16.59 4.04
CA ARG A 123 0.60 -15.37 4.74
C ARG A 123 0.61 -14.19 3.79
N LEU A 124 -0.52 -13.52 3.70
CA LEU A 124 -0.72 -12.36 2.87
C LEU A 124 -1.04 -11.15 3.75
N GLN A 125 -0.53 -9.99 3.34
CA GLN A 125 -0.74 -8.74 4.04
C GLN A 125 -1.07 -7.63 3.03
N PHE A 126 -2.10 -6.88 3.38
CA PHE A 126 -2.61 -5.75 2.62
C PHE A 126 -2.70 -4.55 3.54
N VAL A 127 -2.46 -3.37 3.00
CA VAL A 127 -2.61 -2.11 3.72
C VAL A 127 -3.58 -1.25 2.92
N PHE A 128 -4.66 -0.84 3.57
CA PHE A 128 -5.69 -0.01 2.98
C PHE A 128 -5.69 1.35 3.65
N HIS A 129 -5.66 2.40 2.84
CA HIS A 129 -5.70 3.78 3.30
C HIS A 129 -7.13 4.30 3.24
N LYS A 130 -7.45 5.19 4.19
CA LYS A 130 -8.77 5.83 4.27
C LYS A 130 -9.19 6.54 2.96
N GLY A 131 -8.22 7.10 2.22
CA GLY A 131 -8.46 7.75 0.93
C GLY A 131 -8.79 6.79 -0.22
N GLN A 132 -8.69 5.47 -0.01
CA GLN A 132 -9.05 4.46 -1.00
C GLN A 132 -10.51 4.03 -0.94
N PHE A 133 -11.31 4.61 -0.04
CA PHE A 133 -12.74 4.33 0.08
C PHE A 133 -13.54 5.54 -0.39
N SER A 134 -14.70 5.30 -0.99
CA SER A 134 -15.56 6.36 -1.54
C SER A 134 -16.07 7.31 -0.46
N SER A 135 -16.25 6.78 0.76
CA SER A 135 -16.66 7.55 1.92
C SER A 135 -16.01 7.06 3.22
N ILE A 136 -15.99 7.93 4.24
CA ILE A 136 -15.54 7.58 5.59
C ILE A 136 -16.44 6.50 6.20
N LYS A 137 -17.74 6.51 5.87
CA LYS A 137 -18.69 5.50 6.31
C LYS A 137 -18.34 4.12 5.76
N GLU A 138 -17.96 4.03 4.48
CA GLU A 138 -17.49 2.77 3.89
C GLU A 138 -16.21 2.27 4.57
N TYR A 139 -15.26 3.16 4.84
CA TYR A 139 -14.02 2.80 5.55
C TYR A 139 -14.32 2.19 6.94
N GLN A 140 -15.22 2.81 7.70
CA GLN A 140 -15.63 2.30 9.01
C GLN A 140 -16.43 0.99 8.89
N ALA A 141 -17.36 0.93 7.96
CA ALA A 141 -18.18 -0.26 7.73
C ALA A 141 -17.35 -1.48 7.34
N VAL A 142 -16.30 -1.32 6.51
CA VAL A 142 -15.37 -2.43 6.18
C VAL A 142 -14.69 -2.94 7.43
N GLN A 143 -14.16 -2.04 8.26
CA GLN A 143 -13.45 -2.43 9.48
C GLN A 143 -14.37 -3.12 10.48
N GLU A 144 -15.61 -2.67 10.61
CA GLU A 144 -16.62 -3.31 11.46
C GLU A 144 -16.98 -4.70 10.94
N ASN A 145 -17.29 -4.82 9.65
CA ASN A 145 -17.64 -6.10 9.03
C ASN A 145 -16.50 -7.12 9.15
N LEU A 146 -15.25 -6.70 8.97
CA LEU A 146 -14.07 -7.57 9.12
C LEU A 146 -13.83 -8.01 10.58
N ARG A 147 -14.29 -7.24 11.59
CA ARG A 147 -14.16 -7.61 13.01
C ARG A 147 -15.24 -8.59 13.46
N THR A 148 -16.40 -8.57 12.81
CA THR A 148 -17.57 -9.41 13.14
C THR A 148 -17.67 -10.67 12.28
N SER A 149 -16.82 -10.82 11.25
CA SER A 149 -16.70 -12.01 10.41
C SER A 149 -15.72 -13.00 11.02
#